data_AF-A0A971NFJ1-F1
#
_entry.id   AF-A0A971NFJ1-F1
#
_cell.length_a   1.000
_cell.length_b   1.000
_cell.length_c   1.000
_cell.angle_alpha   90.00
_cell.angle_beta   90.00
_cell.angle_gamma   90.00
#
_symmetry.space_group_name_H-M   'P 1'
#
loop_
_entity.id
_entity.type
_entity.pdbx_description
1 polymer ?
#
loop_
_entity_poly.entity_id
_entity_poly.type
_entity_poly.pdbx_seq_one_letter_code
_entity_poly.pdbx_strand_id
1 'polypeptide(L)'
;ARADIWFKEPYSFIVEFDEKQHFNQFRLRTLEHGYKLIKTGFDVTRYTELCKQNVIRPGKSGFTKLKSPDPLFPEMLEGYAQDNRTRQRAFRDYLKDVVPFALGMNPTIRIDYKITNGKIKDFQKEDIEAARNYFRMTRLLQQIELKEV
;
A
#
# COMPACT_ATOMS: atom_id res chain seq x y z
N ALA A 1 -5.81 6.63 -8.77
CA ALA A 1 -5.21 5.29 -8.63
C ALA A 1 -6.34 4.28 -8.39
N ARG A 2 -6.28 3.07 -8.96
CA ARG A 2 -7.33 2.06 -8.76
C ARG A 2 -7.17 1.40 -7.39
N ALA A 3 -8.26 1.30 -6.63
CA ALA A 3 -8.35 0.54 -5.41
C ALA A 3 -8.56 -0.95 -5.69
N ASP A 4 -8.04 -1.84 -4.83
CA ASP A 4 -8.33 -3.27 -4.94
C ASP A 4 -9.78 -3.56 -4.56
N ILE A 5 -10.20 -3.06 -3.39
CA ILE A 5 -11.60 -3.13 -2.95
C ILE A 5 -12.01 -1.76 -2.40
N TRP A 6 -13.21 -1.31 -2.80
CA TRP A 6 -13.84 -0.10 -2.30
C TRP A 6 -15.13 -0.45 -1.57
N PHE A 7 -15.20 -0.15 -0.29
CA PHE A 7 -16.42 -0.21 0.50
C PHE A 7 -17.06 1.19 0.47
N LYS A 8 -18.18 1.30 -0.24
CA LYS A 8 -18.96 2.53 -0.32
C LYS A 8 -19.65 2.85 1.02
N GLU A 9 -20.49 3.88 1.01
CA GLU A 9 -21.37 4.23 2.12
C GLU A 9 -22.13 3.02 2.69
N PRO A 10 -22.34 2.95 4.03
CA PRO A 10 -22.04 4.00 5.02
C PRO A 10 -20.61 3.97 5.59
N TYR A 11 -19.73 3.09 5.10
CA TYR A 11 -18.40 2.90 5.70
C TYR A 11 -17.29 3.67 4.99
N SER A 12 -17.40 3.87 3.68
CA SER A 12 -16.49 4.72 2.88
C SER A 12 -15.00 4.54 3.19
N PHE A 13 -14.47 3.34 2.92
CA PHE A 13 -13.05 3.00 3.06
C PHE A 13 -12.52 2.07 1.96
N ILE A 14 -11.21 2.07 1.78
CA ILE A 14 -10.49 1.25 0.81
C ILE A 14 -9.82 0.07 1.52
N VAL A 15 -9.76 -1.09 0.87
CA VAL A 15 -8.84 -2.18 1.21
C VAL A 15 -7.84 -2.38 0.08
N GLU A 16 -6.56 -2.51 0.44
CA GLU A 16 -5.44 -2.78 -0.46
C GLU A 16 -4.69 -4.05 -0.02
N PHE A 17 -4.28 -4.88 -0.99
CA PHE A 17 -3.42 -6.04 -0.78
C PHE A 17 -2.01 -5.73 -1.29
N ASP A 18 -1.08 -5.57 -0.36
CA ASP A 18 0.27 -5.13 -0.70
C ASP A 18 1.19 -6.32 -1.01
N GLU A 19 1.62 -6.44 -2.26
CA GLU A 19 2.63 -7.40 -2.69
C GLU A 19 4.04 -7.03 -2.18
N LYS A 20 4.97 -8.00 -2.20
CA LYS A 20 6.35 -7.83 -1.75
C LYS A 20 7.04 -6.58 -2.31
N GLN A 21 6.79 -6.20 -3.57
CA GLN A 21 7.37 -5.00 -4.19
C GLN A 21 6.94 -3.66 -3.58
N HIS A 22 5.82 -3.61 -2.85
CA HIS A 22 5.38 -2.40 -2.16
C HIS A 22 6.28 -2.07 -0.97
N PHE A 23 6.90 -3.09 -0.38
CA PHE A 23 7.85 -2.95 0.73
C PHE A 23 9.24 -2.68 0.17
N ASN A 24 9.65 -1.41 0.14
CA ASN A 24 10.93 -0.99 -0.44
C ASN A 24 11.45 0.28 0.24
N GLN A 25 12.68 0.69 -0.10
CA GLN A 25 13.35 1.85 0.51
C GLN A 25 12.60 3.18 0.30
N PHE A 26 11.81 3.34 -0.76
CA PHE A 26 11.03 4.56 -0.98
C PHE A 26 9.73 4.55 -0.17
N ARG A 27 9.10 3.37 -0.02
CA ARG A 27 7.96 3.21 0.89
C ARG A 27 8.37 3.49 2.33
N LEU A 28 9.55 3.02 2.75
CA LEU A 28 10.15 3.36 4.05
C LEU A 28 10.18 4.88 4.29
N ARG A 29 10.67 5.65 3.31
CA ARG A 29 10.68 7.12 3.40
C ARG A 29 9.28 7.71 3.58
N THR A 30 8.29 7.20 2.86
CA THR A 30 6.91 7.67 3.05
C THR A 30 6.41 7.36 4.46
N LEU A 31 6.69 6.18 5.00
CA LEU A 31 6.29 5.75 6.35
C LEU A 31 6.93 6.60 7.45
N GLU A 32 8.24 6.88 7.35
CA GLU A 32 9.00 7.64 8.36
C GLU A 32 8.59 9.12 8.44
N HIS A 33 8.16 9.71 7.32
CA HIS A 33 7.92 11.15 7.24
C HIS A 33 6.45 11.52 7.07
N GLY A 34 5.69 10.74 6.30
CA GLY A 34 4.35 11.09 5.84
C GLY A 34 3.21 10.71 6.78
N TYR A 35 3.46 9.89 7.79
CA TYR A 35 2.41 9.26 8.61
C TYR A 35 2.28 9.82 10.04
N LYS A 36 3.05 10.85 10.39
CA LYS A 36 3.05 11.41 11.77
C LYS A 36 1.71 12.01 12.21
N LEU A 37 0.88 12.43 11.26
CA LEU A 37 -0.35 13.18 11.52
C LEU A 37 -1.60 12.51 10.94
N ILE A 38 -1.50 11.31 10.38
CA ILE A 38 -2.62 10.65 9.70
C ILE A 38 -3.03 9.38 10.45
N LYS A 39 -4.35 9.16 10.60
CA LYS A 39 -4.90 7.91 11.11
C LYS A 39 -4.69 6.82 10.06
N THR A 40 -4.09 5.70 10.44
CA THR A 40 -3.77 4.59 9.51
C THR A 40 -4.60 3.35 9.79
N GLY A 41 -5.08 2.71 8.72
CA GLY A 41 -5.77 1.43 8.76
C GLY A 41 -4.83 0.21 8.71
N PHE A 42 -3.57 0.38 9.11
CA PHE A 42 -2.55 -0.66 9.12
C PHE A 42 -1.45 -0.35 10.13
N ASP A 43 -0.67 -1.37 10.49
CA ASP A 43 0.46 -1.25 11.41
C ASP A 43 1.70 -0.65 10.69
N VAL A 44 1.89 0.66 10.89
CA VAL A 44 3.02 1.41 10.31
C VAL A 44 4.37 0.85 10.74
N THR A 45 4.49 0.37 11.99
CA THR A 45 5.73 -0.24 12.50
C THR A 45 6.01 -1.53 11.74
N ARG A 46 5.04 -2.45 11.64
CA ARG A 46 5.20 -3.68 10.85
C ARG A 46 5.61 -3.38 9.41
N TYR A 47 4.96 -2.42 8.77
CA TYR A 47 5.27 -2.03 7.39
C TYR A 47 6.67 -1.43 7.25
N THR A 48 7.10 -0.64 8.24
CA THR A 48 8.45 -0.06 8.33
C THR A 48 9.50 -1.16 8.38
N GLU A 49 9.33 -2.15 9.26
CA GLU A 49 10.22 -3.30 9.41
C GLU A 49 10.29 -4.14 8.12
N LEU A 50 9.16 -4.36 7.44
CA LEU A 50 9.14 -5.04 6.15
C LEU A 50 9.91 -4.27 5.08
N CYS A 51 9.81 -2.93 5.05
CA CYS A 51 10.56 -2.10 4.11
C CYS A 51 12.07 -2.10 4.42
N LYS A 52 12.48 -2.09 5.69
CA LYS A 52 13.90 -2.19 6.09
C LYS A 52 14.55 -3.49 5.61
N GLN A 53 13.78 -4.58 5.53
CA GLN A 53 14.24 -5.89 5.08
C GLN A 53 14.39 -5.99 3.55
N ASN A 54 13.91 -5.01 2.78
CA ASN A 54 13.86 -5.11 1.32
C ASN A 54 14.34 -3.83 0.63
N VAL A 55 15.53 -3.91 0.03
CA VAL A 55 16.08 -2.84 -0.82
C VAL A 55 16.02 -3.27 -2.27
N ILE A 56 15.21 -2.57 -3.07
CA ILE A 56 15.10 -2.82 -4.50
C ILE A 56 16.17 -2.00 -5.21
N ARG A 57 17.19 -2.67 -5.74
CA ARG A 57 18.24 -2.01 -6.51
C ARG A 57 17.70 -1.55 -7.86
N PRO A 58 18.11 -0.36 -8.35
CA PRO A 58 17.81 0.06 -9.71
C PRO A 58 18.28 -1.01 -10.70
N GLY A 59 17.44 -1.30 -11.69
CA GLY A 59 17.69 -2.35 -12.67
C GLY A 59 17.34 -1.88 -14.07
N LYS A 60 17.81 -2.64 -15.07
CA LYS A 60 17.42 -2.45 -16.48
C LYS A 60 16.15 -3.22 -16.86
N SER A 61 15.59 -4.01 -15.93
CA SER A 61 14.41 -4.84 -16.19
C SER A 61 13.12 -4.02 -16.25
N GLY A 62 12.11 -4.53 -16.96
CA GLY A 62 10.79 -3.91 -17.02
C GLY A 62 10.07 -3.79 -15.64
N PHE A 63 10.57 -4.47 -14.60
CA PHE A 63 9.99 -4.39 -13.25
C PHE A 63 10.25 -3.06 -12.55
N THR A 64 11.33 -2.37 -12.91
CA THR A 64 11.71 -1.07 -12.37
C THR A 64 11.48 0.07 -13.36
N LYS A 65 11.33 -0.23 -14.64
CA LYS A 65 10.91 0.73 -15.69
C LYS A 65 9.44 1.13 -15.53
N LEU A 66 9.14 2.41 -15.74
CA LEU A 66 7.75 2.89 -15.83
C LEU A 66 7.03 2.22 -17.01
N LYS A 67 5.73 1.92 -16.84
CA LYS A 67 4.92 1.30 -17.90
C LYS A 67 4.45 2.31 -18.96
N SER A 68 4.37 3.57 -18.58
CA SER A 68 3.96 4.69 -19.42
C SER A 68 4.65 5.96 -18.89
N PRO A 69 4.80 7.02 -19.73
CA PRO A 69 5.22 8.32 -19.25
C PRO A 69 4.35 8.78 -18.07
N ASP A 70 4.98 9.32 -17.03
CA ASP A 70 4.31 9.87 -15.86
C ASP A 70 4.95 11.24 -15.56
N PRO A 71 4.20 12.36 -15.62
CA PRO A 71 4.75 13.70 -15.40
C PRO A 71 5.42 13.88 -14.03
N LEU A 72 5.04 13.08 -13.04
CA LEU A 72 5.61 13.13 -11.69
C LEU A 72 6.91 12.33 -11.56
N PHE A 73 7.24 11.50 -12.56
CA PHE A 73 8.41 10.64 -12.55
C PHE A 73 9.10 10.69 -13.91
N PRO A 74 10.26 11.36 -14.02
CA PRO A 74 10.90 11.59 -15.31
C PRO A 74 11.24 10.27 -16.03
N GLU A 75 11.26 10.31 -17.35
CA GLU A 75 11.79 9.19 -18.13
C GLU A 75 13.32 9.10 -17.93
N MET A 76 13.85 7.89 -17.78
CA MET A 76 15.30 7.70 -17.68
C MET A 76 15.91 7.56 -19.07
N LEU A 77 17.13 8.07 -19.22
CA LEU A 77 17.91 7.89 -20.45
C LEU A 77 18.20 6.40 -20.72
N GLU A 78 18.32 6.07 -21.99
CA GLU A 78 18.64 4.71 -22.43
C GLU A 78 19.96 4.21 -21.81
N GLY A 79 19.97 2.96 -21.35
CA GLY A 79 21.15 2.33 -20.75
C GLY A 79 21.33 2.59 -19.24
N TYR A 80 20.61 3.55 -18.65
CA TYR A 80 20.65 3.82 -17.20
C TYR A 80 19.83 2.81 -16.41
N ALA A 81 20.30 2.49 -15.19
CA ALA A 81 19.52 1.68 -14.25
C ALA A 81 18.34 2.52 -13.71
N GLN A 82 17.13 1.97 -13.73
CA GLN A 82 15.92 2.69 -13.38
C GLN A 82 15.32 2.15 -12.08
N ASP A 83 14.72 3.04 -11.28
CA ASP A 83 13.92 2.73 -10.09
C ASP A 83 12.60 3.54 -10.04
N ASN A 84 12.30 4.35 -11.05
CA ASN A 84 11.14 5.26 -11.05
C ASN A 84 9.81 4.55 -10.84
N ARG A 85 9.65 3.29 -11.29
CA ARG A 85 8.44 2.52 -10.98
C ARG A 85 8.33 2.18 -9.50
N THR A 86 9.44 1.95 -8.82
CA THR A 86 9.46 1.70 -7.36
C THR A 86 9.12 2.98 -6.59
N ARG A 87 9.66 4.13 -7.01
CA ARG A 87 9.29 5.46 -6.47
C ARG A 87 7.81 5.77 -6.70
N GLN A 88 7.33 5.52 -7.91
CA GLN A 88 5.93 5.71 -8.30
C GLN A 88 4.99 4.86 -7.45
N ARG A 89 5.33 3.59 -7.19
CA ARG A 89 4.55 2.72 -6.29
C ARG A 89 4.46 3.31 -4.89
N ALA A 90 5.61 3.62 -4.27
CA ALA A 90 5.64 4.18 -2.92
C ALA A 90 4.85 5.49 -2.80
N PHE A 91 4.97 6.38 -3.79
CA PHE A 91 4.23 7.64 -3.82
C PHE A 91 2.73 7.41 -3.97
N ARG A 92 2.30 6.54 -4.89
CA ARG A 92 0.87 6.24 -5.10
C ARG A 92 0.27 5.53 -3.90
N ASP A 93 1.01 4.66 -3.22
CA ASP A 93 0.57 4.03 -1.97
C ASP A 93 0.37 5.07 -0.88
N TYR A 94 1.30 6.03 -0.75
CA TYR A 94 1.12 7.15 0.17
C TYR A 94 -0.12 7.98 -0.15
N LEU A 95 -0.33 8.31 -1.43
CA LEU A 95 -1.54 9.02 -1.86
C LEU A 95 -2.83 8.27 -1.52
N LYS A 96 -2.86 6.94 -1.71
CA LYS A 96 -4.01 6.11 -1.35
C LYS A 96 -4.32 6.12 0.15
N ASP A 97 -3.36 6.47 1.00
CA ASP A 97 -3.55 6.52 2.45
C ASP A 97 -3.92 7.93 2.93
N VAL A 98 -3.27 8.96 2.40
CA VAL A 98 -3.49 10.35 2.80
C VAL A 98 -4.77 10.95 2.20
N VAL A 99 -5.17 10.54 0.99
CA VAL A 99 -6.35 11.11 0.32
C VAL A 99 -7.64 10.79 1.09
N PRO A 100 -7.92 9.54 1.52
CA PRO A 100 -9.10 9.28 2.34
C PRO A 100 -9.13 10.11 3.63
N PHE A 101 -7.99 10.23 4.30
CA PHE A 101 -7.86 11.08 5.48
C PHE A 101 -8.19 12.55 5.19
N ALA A 102 -7.62 13.11 4.11
CA ALA A 102 -7.86 14.50 3.70
C ALA A 102 -9.32 14.77 3.29
N LEU A 103 -10.04 13.74 2.82
CA LEU A 103 -11.46 13.82 2.44
C LEU A 103 -12.41 13.47 3.61
N GLY A 104 -11.89 13.26 4.83
CA GLY A 104 -12.71 12.90 5.99
C GLY A 104 -13.29 11.48 5.92
N MET A 105 -12.80 10.64 5.02
CA MET A 105 -13.18 9.24 4.86
C MET A 105 -12.48 8.37 5.92
N ASN A 106 -12.92 7.13 6.04
CA ASN A 106 -12.24 6.17 6.90
C ASN A 106 -10.87 5.79 6.32
N PRO A 107 -9.88 5.45 7.17
CA PRO A 107 -8.53 5.18 6.73
C PRO A 107 -8.44 3.96 5.82
N THR A 108 -7.52 3.99 4.86
CA THR A 108 -7.22 2.84 4.01
C THR A 108 -6.70 1.68 4.85
N ILE A 109 -7.37 0.54 4.74
CA ILE A 109 -6.96 -0.71 5.35
C ILE A 109 -5.98 -1.41 4.40
N ARG A 110 -4.81 -1.80 4.91
CA ARG A 110 -3.80 -2.53 4.12
C ARG A 110 -3.49 -3.89 4.71
N ILE A 111 -3.36 -4.89 3.84
CA ILE A 111 -2.99 -6.25 4.23
C ILE A 111 -1.67 -6.59 3.52
N ASP A 112 -0.63 -6.85 4.30
CA ASP A 112 0.67 -7.21 3.71
C ASP A 112 0.66 -8.66 3.20
N TYR A 113 1.43 -8.92 2.14
CA TYR A 113 1.49 -10.22 1.49
C TYR A 113 1.81 -11.39 2.43
N LYS A 114 2.46 -11.20 3.59
CA LYS A 114 2.73 -12.32 4.51
C LYS A 114 1.47 -12.83 5.19
N ILE A 115 0.43 -11.99 5.31
CA ILE A 115 -0.86 -12.38 5.90
C ILE A 115 -1.64 -13.29 4.95
N THR A 116 -1.59 -13.02 3.65
CA THR A 116 -2.32 -13.76 2.61
C THR A 116 -1.47 -14.83 1.93
N ASN A 117 -0.50 -15.41 2.65
CA ASN A 117 0.40 -16.47 2.14
C ASN A 117 1.12 -16.11 0.82
N GLY A 118 1.43 -14.83 0.63
CA GLY A 118 2.06 -14.31 -0.58
C GLY A 118 1.12 -14.13 -1.78
N LYS A 119 -0.18 -14.34 -1.60
CA LYS A 119 -1.18 -14.19 -2.66
C LYS A 119 -1.85 -12.82 -2.59
N ILE A 120 -2.28 -12.33 -3.74
CA ILE A 120 -3.13 -11.13 -3.87
C ILE A 120 -4.38 -11.37 -4.72
N LYS A 121 -4.52 -12.58 -5.28
CA LYS A 121 -5.65 -13.02 -6.09
C LYS A 121 -5.82 -14.52 -5.93
N ASP A 122 -6.91 -15.06 -6.46
CA ASP A 122 -7.21 -16.49 -6.47
C ASP A 122 -7.20 -17.11 -5.05
N PHE A 123 -7.75 -16.35 -4.09
CA PHE A 123 -7.79 -16.71 -2.68
C PHE A 123 -8.56 -18.00 -2.45
N GLN A 124 -7.93 -18.89 -1.69
CA GLN A 124 -8.54 -20.09 -1.17
C GLN A 124 -9.13 -19.80 0.22
N LYS A 125 -9.86 -20.78 0.76
CA LYS A 125 -10.53 -20.65 2.06
C LYS A 125 -9.54 -20.27 3.17
N GLU A 126 -8.33 -20.81 3.12
CA GLU A 126 -7.27 -20.57 4.10
C GLU A 126 -6.74 -19.14 4.04
N ASP A 127 -6.65 -18.55 2.83
CA ASP A 127 -6.19 -17.17 2.64
C ASP A 127 -7.22 -16.18 3.19
N ILE A 128 -8.51 -16.47 2.98
CA ILE A 128 -9.63 -15.68 3.53
C ILE A 128 -9.64 -15.78 5.06
N GLU A 129 -9.44 -16.98 5.62
CA GLU A 129 -9.42 -17.17 7.07
C GLU A 129 -8.21 -16.47 7.72
N ALA A 130 -7.05 -16.48 7.06
CA ALA A 130 -5.88 -15.72 7.50
C ALA A 130 -6.15 -14.21 7.54
N ALA A 131 -6.76 -13.65 6.50
CA ALA A 131 -7.17 -12.25 6.46
C ALA A 131 -8.21 -11.92 7.55
N ARG A 132 -9.20 -12.80 7.77
CA ARG A 132 -10.20 -12.65 8.82
C ARG A 132 -9.57 -12.63 10.21
N ASN A 133 -8.64 -13.54 10.48
CA ASN A 133 -7.92 -13.60 11.75
C ASN A 133 -7.06 -12.37 11.96
N TYR A 134 -6.38 -11.90 10.90
CA TYR A 134 -5.64 -10.64 10.94
C TYR A 134 -6.53 -9.46 11.36
N PHE A 135 -7.71 -9.30 10.76
CA PHE A 135 -8.64 -8.23 11.15
C PHE A 135 -9.12 -8.33 12.59
N ARG A 136 -9.39 -9.55 13.08
CA ARG A 136 -9.80 -9.78 14.47
C ARG A 136 -8.69 -9.43 15.46
N MET A 137 -7.47 -9.87 15.18
CA MET A 137 -6.32 -9.67 16.07
C MET A 137 -5.89 -8.21 16.13
N THR A 138 -5.83 -7.55 14.98
CA THR A 138 -5.37 -6.16 14.88
C THR A 138 -6.44 -5.14 15.26
N ARG A 139 -7.71 -5.55 15.32
CA ARG A 139 -8.86 -4.69 15.57
C ARG A 139 -8.95 -3.49 14.61
N LEU A 140 -8.34 -3.59 13.42
CA LEU A 140 -8.30 -2.51 12.43
C LEU A 140 -9.69 -2.01 12.04
N LEU A 141 -10.66 -2.94 11.95
CA LEU A 141 -12.04 -2.60 11.60
C LEU A 141 -12.77 -1.81 12.71
N GLN A 142 -12.30 -1.83 13.95
CA GLN A 142 -12.89 -1.02 15.03
C GLN A 142 -12.61 0.48 14.83
N GLN A 143 -11.68 0.83 13.95
CA GLN A 143 -11.36 2.21 13.62
C GLN A 143 -12.28 2.78 12.52
N ILE A 144 -13.08 1.93 11.87
CA ILE A 144 -13.98 2.30 10.79
C ILE A 144 -15.31 2.74 11.39
N GLU A 145 -15.63 4.01 11.19
CA GLU A 145 -16.85 4.63 11.70
C GLU A 145 -17.94 4.61 10.63
N LEU A 146 -19.21 4.48 11.04
CA LEU A 146 -20.32 4.76 10.15
C LEU A 146 -20.31 6.26 9.85
N LYS A 147 -20.32 6.61 8.56
CA LYS A 147 -20.53 7.99 8.13
C LYS A 147 -22.03 8.24 8.09
N GLU A 148 -22.46 9.29 8.76
CA GLU A 148 -23.82 9.81 8.61
C GLU A 148 -23.95 10.36 7.19
N VAL A 149 -25.01 9.93 6.49
CA VAL A 149 -25.33 10.32 5.11
C VAL A 149 -26.10 11.62 5.10
#